data_AF-A0A9J6ZNY7-F1
#
_entry.id   AF-A0A9J6ZNY7-F1
#
_cell.length_a   1.000
_cell.length_b   1.000
_cell.length_c   1.000
_cell.angle_alpha   90.00
_cell.angle_beta   90.00
_cell.angle_gamma   90.00
#
_symmetry.space_group_name_H-M   'P 1'
#
loop_
_entity.id
_entity.type
_entity.pdbx_description
1 polymer ?
#
loop_
_entity_poly.entity_id
_entity_poly.type
_entity_poly.pdbx_seq_one_letter_code
_entity_poly.pdbx_strand_id
1 'polypeptide(L)'
;MVITKKKNGKAATNAVPLSEKRQNRVTILLSDRELAAIDAYCKRYKVKSKARFIREQALRAVMTKFLDDYPTLFRKHELDSLVVPNASQANGNNSFTEGPITE
;
A
#
# COMPACT_ATOMS: atom_id res chain seq x y z
N MET A 1 -40.36 44.07 -28.15
CA MET A 1 -40.92 42.73 -28.45
C MET A 1 -40.11 41.71 -27.68
N VAL A 2 -40.72 41.09 -26.67
CA VAL A 2 -40.08 40.14 -25.74
C VAL A 2 -40.02 38.77 -26.40
N ILE A 3 -38.87 38.12 -26.40
CA ILE A 3 -38.78 36.68 -26.71
C ILE A 3 -37.86 36.02 -25.69
N THR A 4 -38.46 35.56 -24.59
CA THR A 4 -37.86 34.62 -23.65
C THR A 4 -37.69 33.26 -24.34
N LYS A 5 -36.46 32.75 -24.46
CA LYS A 5 -36.23 31.36 -24.84
C LYS A 5 -36.24 30.47 -23.61
N LYS A 6 -37.24 29.59 -23.62
CA LYS A 6 -37.58 28.54 -22.67
C LYS A 6 -36.80 27.25 -23.00
N LYS A 7 -36.62 26.41 -21.96
CA LYS A 7 -36.35 24.95 -21.94
C LYS A 7 -34.88 24.50 -22.14
N ASN A 8 -34.37 23.45 -21.49
CA ASN A 8 -34.97 22.25 -20.88
C ASN A 8 -34.20 21.80 -19.61
N GLY A 9 -34.93 21.35 -18.58
CA GLY A 9 -34.36 20.59 -17.48
C GLY A 9 -33.84 19.24 -17.96
N LYS A 10 -32.60 18.90 -17.61
CA LYS A 10 -32.06 17.55 -17.78
C LYS A 10 -32.44 16.71 -16.57
N ALA A 11 -33.09 15.57 -16.83
CA ALA A 11 -33.46 14.59 -15.83
C ALA A 11 -32.22 14.07 -15.09
N ALA A 12 -32.26 14.15 -13.76
CA ALA A 12 -31.26 13.54 -12.88
C ALA A 12 -31.44 12.02 -12.93
N THR A 13 -30.55 11.33 -13.65
CA THR A 13 -30.37 9.90 -13.50
C THR A 13 -29.63 9.66 -12.19
N ASN A 14 -30.09 8.67 -11.41
CA ASN A 14 -29.59 8.34 -10.08
C ASN A 14 -28.06 8.32 -10.03
N ALA A 15 -27.48 9.35 -9.43
CA ALA A 15 -26.05 9.49 -9.26
C ALA A 15 -25.58 8.50 -8.19
N VAL A 16 -25.10 7.33 -8.61
CA VAL A 16 -24.01 6.65 -7.88
C VAL A 16 -23.01 7.75 -7.49
N PRO A 17 -22.57 7.89 -6.23
CA PRO A 17 -21.62 8.94 -5.86
C PRO A 17 -20.45 8.88 -6.84
N LEU A 18 -20.40 9.90 -7.71
CA LEU A 18 -19.57 9.92 -8.89
C LEU A 18 -18.13 9.84 -8.40
N SER A 19 -17.40 8.80 -8.85
CA SER A 19 -15.95 8.80 -9.04
C SER A 19 -15.38 10.20 -8.83
N GLU A 20 -14.78 10.45 -7.66
CA GLU A 20 -14.35 11.77 -7.25
C GLU A 20 -13.52 12.42 -8.36
N LYS A 21 -14.08 13.45 -8.99
CA LYS A 21 -13.48 14.05 -10.17
C LYS A 21 -12.18 14.71 -9.74
N ARG A 22 -11.12 14.52 -10.52
CA ARG A 22 -9.82 15.16 -10.28
C ARG A 22 -9.96 16.66 -10.60
N GLN A 23 -10.13 17.49 -9.57
CA GLN A 23 -10.32 18.94 -9.72
C GLN A 23 -9.02 19.74 -9.51
N ASN A 24 -8.08 19.19 -8.73
CA ASN A 24 -6.89 19.93 -8.31
C ASN A 24 -5.77 19.74 -9.33
N ARG A 25 -5.22 20.85 -9.85
CA ARG A 25 -4.09 20.84 -10.78
C ARG A 25 -2.78 20.89 -10.01
N VAL A 26 -1.87 19.98 -10.35
CA VAL A 26 -0.49 19.94 -9.85
C VAL A 26 0.46 20.00 -11.05
N THR A 27 1.46 20.86 -10.97
CA THR A 27 2.52 20.99 -11.98
C THR A 27 3.86 20.72 -11.30
N ILE A 28 4.71 19.92 -11.93
CA ILE A 28 6.06 19.65 -11.46
C ILE A 28 7.05 20.00 -12.57
N LEU A 29 8.19 20.56 -12.19
CA LEU A 29 9.31 20.80 -13.08
C LEU A 29 10.35 19.71 -12.81
N LEU A 30 10.90 19.15 -13.89
CA LEU A 30 11.88 18.06 -13.84
C LEU A 30 13.11 18.47 -14.66
N SER A 31 14.28 18.02 -14.22
CA SER A 31 15.50 18.10 -15.02
C SER A 31 15.42 17.19 -16.25
N ASP A 32 16.21 17.49 -17.28
CA ASP A 32 16.30 16.69 -18.50
C ASP A 32 16.60 15.21 -18.21
N ARG A 33 17.47 14.96 -17.22
CA ARG A 33 17.84 13.59 -16.80
C ARG A 33 16.66 12.85 -16.18
N GLU A 34 15.89 13.52 -15.33
CA GLU A 34 14.73 12.94 -14.64
C GLU A 34 13.61 12.65 -15.64
N LEU A 35 13.37 13.56 -16.58
CA LEU A 35 12.39 13.37 -17.64
C LEU A 35 12.78 12.20 -18.56
N ALA A 36 14.05 12.12 -18.96
CA ALA A 36 14.55 11.01 -19.76
C ALA A 36 14.39 9.65 -19.06
N ALA A 37 14.66 9.59 -17.76
CA ALA A 37 14.48 8.38 -16.95
C ALA A 37 13.00 7.95 -16.88
N ILE A 38 12.08 8.88 -16.64
CA ILE A 38 10.63 8.60 -16.61
C ILE A 38 10.16 8.12 -17.98
N ASP A 39 10.64 8.73 -19.05
CA ASP A 39 10.25 8.37 -20.41
C ASP A 39 10.75 6.98 -20.80
N ALA A 40 11.99 6.64 -20.44
CA ALA A 40 12.53 5.30 -20.62
C ALA A 40 11.72 4.25 -19.84
N TYR A 41 11.34 4.57 -18.59
CA TYR A 41 10.48 3.70 -17.78
C TYR A 41 9.10 3.50 -18.44
N CYS A 42 8.43 4.59 -18.85
CA CYS A 42 7.13 4.51 -19.49
C CYS A 42 7.15 3.69 -20.79
N LYS A 43 8.22 3.82 -21.59
CA LYS A 43 8.44 3.01 -22.80
C LYS A 43 8.60 1.53 -22.47
N ARG A 44 9.47 1.20 -21.50
CA ARG A 44 9.76 -0.20 -21.11
C ARG A 44 8.52 -0.94 -20.60
N TYR A 45 7.72 -0.29 -19.76
CA TYR A 45 6.55 -0.90 -19.11
C TYR A 45 5.22 -0.57 -19.79
N LYS A 46 5.25 0.02 -20.99
CA LYS A 46 4.05 0.37 -21.79
C LYS A 46 3.03 1.19 -21.01
N VAL A 47 3.51 2.14 -20.22
CA VAL A 47 2.67 3.03 -19.42
C VAL A 47 1.99 4.04 -20.35
N LYS A 48 0.67 4.01 -20.40
CA LYS A 48 -0.13 4.88 -21.29
C LYS A 48 -0.08 6.37 -20.95
N SER A 49 0.17 6.73 -19.69
CA SER A 49 0.16 8.11 -19.22
C SER A 49 1.19 8.36 -18.13
N LYS A 50 2.11 9.30 -18.37
CA LYS A 50 3.13 9.75 -17.41
C LYS A 50 2.47 10.29 -16.13
N ALA A 51 1.44 11.12 -16.29
CA ALA A 51 0.69 11.69 -15.17
C ALA A 51 -0.01 10.61 -14.32
N ARG A 52 -0.49 9.52 -14.93
CA ARG A 52 -1.04 8.38 -14.18
C ARG A 52 0.04 7.72 -13.33
N PHE A 53 1.19 7.42 -13.93
CA PHE A 53 2.30 6.79 -13.23
C PHE A 53 2.80 7.65 -12.06
N ILE A 54 3.08 8.93 -12.29
CA ILE A 54 3.59 9.84 -11.26
C ILE A 54 2.63 9.92 -10.07
N ARG A 55 1.33 10.06 -10.35
CA ARG A 55 0.30 10.10 -9.29
C ARG A 55 0.26 8.81 -8.49
N GLU A 56 0.29 7.66 -9.16
CA GLU A 56 0.25 6.35 -8.51
C GLU A 56 1.48 6.12 -7.63
N GLN A 57 2.67 6.46 -8.12
CA GLN A 57 3.90 6.31 -7.34
C GLN A 57 3.94 7.26 -6.14
N ALA A 58 3.58 8.54 -6.35
CA ALA A 58 3.51 9.52 -5.27
C ALA A 58 2.51 9.08 -4.18
N LEU A 59 1.30 8.67 -4.57
CA LEU A 59 0.29 8.23 -3.63
C LEU A 59 0.69 6.94 -2.91
N ARG A 60 1.33 5.99 -3.62
CA ARG A 60 1.83 4.76 -3.01
C ARG A 60 2.90 5.05 -1.97
N ALA A 61 3.81 5.98 -2.25
CA ALA A 61 4.85 6.38 -1.29
C ALA A 61 4.23 6.99 -0.02
N VAL A 62 3.30 7.94 -0.17
CA VAL A 62 2.60 8.57 0.96
C VAL A 62 1.84 7.53 1.79
N MET A 63 1.05 6.67 1.14
CA MET A 63 0.26 5.67 1.85
C MET A 63 1.14 4.66 2.57
N THR A 64 2.25 4.23 1.97
CA THR A 64 3.20 3.32 2.62
C THR A 64 3.76 3.97 3.88
N LYS A 65 4.06 5.27 3.86
CA LYS A 65 4.56 5.96 5.06
C LYS A 65 3.52 6.12 6.14
N PHE A 66 2.27 6.42 5.79
CA PHE A 66 1.19 6.42 6.78
C PHE A 66 0.93 5.05 7.40
N LEU A 67 1.15 3.95 6.65
CA LEU A 67 1.05 2.60 7.21
C LEU A 67 2.24 2.28 8.12
N ASP A 68 3.46 2.67 7.72
CA ASP A 68 4.68 2.47 8.52
C ASP A 68 4.63 3.26 9.84
N ASP A 69 4.11 4.49 9.80
CA ASP A 69 4.03 5.40 10.94
C ASP A 69 2.74 5.23 11.76
N TYR A 70 1.85 4.31 11.37
CA TYR A 70 0.62 4.07 12.09
C TYR A 70 0.96 3.53 13.49
N PRO A 71 0.46 4.17 14.58
CA PRO A 71 0.79 3.75 15.92
C PRO A 71 0.27 2.33 16.16
N THR A 72 1.18 1.37 16.28
CA THR A 72 0.84 0.00 16.63
C THR A 72 0.70 -0.14 18.14
N LEU A 73 -0.22 -0.99 18.59
CA LEU A 73 -0.48 -1.22 20.01
C LEU A 73 0.78 -1.68 20.77
N PHE A 74 1.63 -2.44 20.09
CA PHE A 74 2.92 -2.89 20.61
C PHE A 74 4.03 -2.39 19.70
N ARG A 75 5.17 -2.01 20.30
CA ARG A 75 6.38 -1.71 19.53
C ARG A 75 7.03 -3.01 19.06
N LYS A 76 7.84 -2.95 18.00
CA LYS A 76 8.50 -4.15 17.42
C LYS A 76 9.22 -5.01 18.47
N HIS A 77 9.96 -4.37 19.39
CA HIS A 77 10.67 -5.09 20.47
C HIS A 77 9.75 -5.77 21.49
N GLU A 78 8.54 -5.26 21.70
CA GLU A 78 7.56 -5.86 22.60
C GLU A 78 6.98 -7.13 21.97
N LEU A 79 6.76 -7.13 20.65
CA LEU A 79 6.31 -8.32 19.90
C LEU A 79 7.36 -9.44 19.90
N ASP A 80 8.63 -9.10 19.73
CA ASP A 80 9.73 -10.08 19.75
C ASP A 80 9.81 -10.82 21.09
N SER A 81 9.47 -10.12 22.18
CA SER A 81 9.44 -10.69 23.54
C SER A 81 8.26 -11.65 23.76
N LEU A 82 7.23 -11.60 22.91
CA LEU A 82 6.05 -12.47 22.97
C LEU A 82 6.20 -13.74 22.12
N VAL A 83 7.24 -13.83 21.29
CA VAL A 83 7.51 -15.04 20.51
C VAL A 83 7.91 -16.15 21.46
N VAL A 84 6.96 -17.03 21.78
CA VAL A 84 7.24 -18.26 22.52
C VAL A 84 8.12 -19.13 21.63
N PRO A 85 9.35 -19.50 22.05
CA PRO A 85 10.13 -20.48 21.31
C PRO A 85 9.30 -21.75 21.19
N ASN A 86 9.09 -22.22 19.96
CA ASN A 86 8.35 -23.44 19.68
C ASN A 86 8.81 -24.55 20.64
N ALA A 87 7.91 -24.97 21.52
CA ALA A 87 8.12 -26.06 22.48
C ALA A 87 8.10 -27.43 21.77
N SER A 88 8.87 -27.57 20.70
CA SER A 88 9.06 -28.79 19.94
C SER A 88 10.55 -29.11 19.81
N GLN A 89 11.24 -29.11 20.95
CA GLN A 89 12.39 -30.00 21.21
C GLN A 89 12.39 -30.42 22.69
N ALA A 90 11.36 -31.16 23.09
CA ALA A 90 11.44 -32.08 24.23
C ALA A 90 11.32 -33.50 23.65
N ASN A 91 12.39 -33.96 22.98
CA ASN A 91 12.46 -35.36 22.54
C ASN A 91 13.72 -36.01 23.12
N GLY A 92 13.46 -37.03 23.96
CA GLY A 92 14.31 -38.18 24.22
C GLY A 92 15.57 -37.90 25.03
N ASN A 93 15.59 -38.36 26.29
CA ASN A 93 16.69 -39.14 26.90
C ASN A 93 16.36 -39.46 28.37
N ASN A 94 15.42 -40.38 28.60
CA ASN A 94 15.38 -41.12 29.86
C ASN A 94 16.19 -42.40 29.66
N SER A 95 17.51 -42.31 29.83
CA SER A 95 18.38 -43.48 29.94
C SER A 95 18.14 -44.15 31.30
N PHE A 96 17.30 -45.19 31.32
CA PHE A 96 17.21 -46.14 32.41
C PHE A 96 18.55 -46.87 32.51
N THR A 97 19.37 -46.50 33.50
CA THR A 97 20.58 -47.26 33.86
C THR A 97 20.17 -48.34 34.85
N GLU A 98 20.10 -49.59 34.39
CA GLU A 98 20.10 -50.75 35.29
C GLU A 98 21.43 -50.76 36.03
N GLY A 99 21.39 -50.55 37.35
CA GLY A 99 22.52 -50.78 38.24
C GLY A 99 22.80 -52.28 38.38
N PRO A 100 24.05 -52.68 38.69
CA PRO A 100 24.40 -54.09 38.76
C PRO A 100 23.72 -54.74 39.96
N ILE A 101 23.14 -55.92 39.72
CA ILE A 101 22.60 -56.80 40.75
C ILE A 101 23.80 -57.38 41.51
N THR A 102 23.93 -57.06 42.79
CA THR A 102 24.80 -57.78 43.73
C THR A 102 24.02 -58.92 44.39
N GLU A 103 24.71 -60.06 44.51
CA GLU A 103 24.26 -61.41 44.92
C GLU A 103 23.23 -61.52 46.05
#